data_AF-A0A4Q4YSU3-F1
#
_entry.id   AF-A0A4Q4YSU3-F1
#
_cell.length_a   1.000
_cell.length_b   1.000
_cell.length_c   1.000
_cell.angle_alpha   90.00
_cell.angle_beta   90.00
_cell.angle_gamma   90.00
#
_symmetry.space_group_name_H-M   'P 1'
#
loop_
_entity.id
_entity.type
_entity.pdbx_description
1 polymer ?
#
loop_
_entity_poly.entity_id
_entity_poly.type
_entity_poly.pdbx_seq_one_letter_code
_entity_poly.pdbx_strand_id
1 'polypeptide(L)'
;MIDKTFDFIGSEGTITQKGCHSATIPCDLRNGGQDWNKDTFDAGETEVQNVHFTQMNPEFVWSGDAIGLEGNDGVWIDHCKIRLPSRGLVLTLFTASNCEFDGVTEFSGSCNGDHYWTALLCGEDQKITPDRNYFHDVSGRAPKIGGSGNEVVHAVNNYFSNIGGHNFDIREGASVLIEGNVFGGAGTPITSDSKSSGASVFTTPDSSSALTCSGYLRGNRVENFPWSSGDWIRLTSTTPLYDIGMSTGNIVNPMDVSKVADYVVKKAGIDKLGSGASADSAAAPATTHTVTKAVAPTTTEKAATATKAPASLDVGAAAMWAQCGGANWSSPTTCISGAQCVKQNEWYCQCVEA
;
A
#
# COMPACT_ATOMS: atom_id res chain seq x y z
N MET A 1 -18.96 12.35 14.88
CA MET A 1 -17.90 13.29 15.32
C MET A 1 -17.34 12.78 16.63
N ILE A 2 -16.02 12.60 16.69
CA ILE A 2 -15.28 12.27 17.92
C ILE A 2 -14.72 13.59 18.45
N ASP A 3 -15.15 14.02 19.64
CA ASP A 3 -14.80 15.32 20.24
C ASP A 3 -14.03 15.18 21.58
N LYS A 4 -13.74 13.95 21.96
CA LYS A 4 -13.05 13.59 23.19
C LYS A 4 -12.37 12.23 23.02
N THR A 5 -11.54 11.87 23.99
CA THR A 5 -11.00 10.51 24.10
C THR A 5 -12.12 9.54 24.46
N PHE A 6 -12.25 8.48 23.67
CA PHE A 6 -13.03 7.30 24.00
C PHE A 6 -12.06 6.24 24.49
N ASP A 7 -12.01 6.04 25.81
CA ASP A 7 -11.11 5.08 26.44
C ASP A 7 -11.83 3.74 26.60
N PHE A 8 -11.32 2.72 25.91
CA PHE A 8 -11.81 1.35 25.96
C PHE A 8 -10.95 0.44 26.84
N ILE A 9 -9.91 0.96 27.50
CA ILE A 9 -9.04 0.15 28.36
C ILE A 9 -9.87 -0.42 29.52
N GLY A 10 -9.91 -1.75 29.60
CA GLY A 10 -10.64 -2.47 30.65
C GLY A 10 -12.16 -2.57 30.43
N SER A 11 -12.72 -2.04 29.34
CA SER A 11 -14.17 -2.14 29.08
C SER A 11 -14.63 -3.58 28.87
N GLU A 12 -13.74 -4.45 28.39
CA GLU A 12 -13.97 -5.89 28.19
C GLU A 12 -13.25 -6.77 29.24
N GLY A 13 -12.70 -6.12 30.29
CA GLY A 13 -11.94 -6.79 31.33
C GLY A 13 -10.51 -7.16 30.91
N THR A 14 -9.96 -8.19 31.55
CA THR A 14 -8.60 -8.67 31.31
C THR A 14 -8.59 -10.18 31.21
N ILE A 15 -7.74 -10.73 30.33
CA ILE A 15 -7.52 -12.16 30.21
C ILE A 15 -6.09 -12.53 30.60
N THR A 16 -5.91 -13.69 31.22
CA THR A 16 -4.59 -14.29 31.46
C THR A 16 -4.45 -15.53 30.61
N GLN A 17 -3.45 -15.56 29.74
CA GLN A 17 -3.14 -16.71 28.88
C GLN A 17 -1.65 -17.03 28.93
N LYS A 18 -1.29 -18.22 28.47
CA LYS A 18 0.12 -18.58 28.27
C LYS A 18 0.63 -17.93 26.99
N GLY A 19 1.51 -16.96 27.13
CA GLY A 19 2.32 -16.44 26.03
C GLY A 19 3.62 -17.21 25.83
N CYS A 20 4.41 -16.77 24.86
CA CYS A 20 5.82 -17.13 24.73
C CYS A 20 6.66 -15.85 24.64
N HIS A 21 7.96 -15.96 24.90
CA HIS A 21 8.92 -14.91 24.60
C HIS A 21 9.98 -15.53 23.70
N SER A 22 10.49 -14.77 22.73
CA SER A 22 11.58 -15.29 21.91
C SER A 22 12.85 -15.31 22.75
N ALA A 23 13.43 -16.49 22.99
CA ALA A 23 14.70 -16.61 23.72
C ALA A 23 15.87 -15.90 23.01
N THR A 24 15.71 -15.55 21.73
CA THR A 24 16.72 -14.84 20.93
C THR A 24 16.55 -13.33 20.94
N ILE A 25 15.43 -12.80 21.45
CA ILE A 25 15.17 -11.36 21.52
C ILE A 25 15.39 -10.91 22.98
N PRO A 26 16.40 -10.06 23.25
CA PRO A 26 16.82 -9.76 24.63
C PRO A 26 15.93 -8.76 25.38
N CYS A 27 14.98 -8.11 24.72
CA CYS A 27 14.05 -7.15 25.33
C CYS A 27 12.77 -7.81 25.84
N ASP A 28 12.12 -7.18 26.83
CA ASP A 28 10.86 -7.65 27.45
C ASP A 28 9.68 -7.41 26.50
N LEU A 29 9.62 -8.25 25.47
CA LEU A 29 8.46 -8.42 24.61
C LEU A 29 7.77 -9.72 24.98
N ARG A 30 6.45 -9.65 25.09
CA ARG A 30 5.62 -10.80 25.35
C ARG A 30 4.84 -11.13 24.09
N ASN A 31 4.70 -12.41 23.76
CA ASN A 31 3.70 -12.82 22.78
C ASN A 31 2.36 -12.92 23.50
N GLY A 32 1.37 -12.13 23.04
CA GLY A 32 -0.02 -12.20 23.47
C GLY A 32 -0.82 -13.19 22.64
N GLY A 33 -2.05 -13.46 23.09
CA GLY A 33 -3.08 -14.10 22.27
C GLY A 33 -3.65 -13.10 21.26
N GLN A 34 -4.19 -13.60 20.14
CA GLN A 34 -4.97 -12.77 19.22
C GLN A 34 -6.27 -12.36 19.90
N ASP A 35 -6.46 -11.06 20.05
CA ASP A 35 -7.80 -10.50 20.24
C ASP A 35 -8.13 -9.73 18.97
N TRP A 36 -9.07 -10.27 18.19
CA TRP A 36 -9.50 -9.69 16.92
C TRP A 36 -10.78 -8.92 17.19
N ASN A 37 -10.66 -7.62 17.42
CA ASN A 37 -11.83 -6.75 17.32
C ASN A 37 -12.18 -6.61 15.85
N LYS A 38 -13.21 -7.36 15.44
CA LYS A 38 -13.82 -7.26 14.12
C LYS A 38 -14.66 -5.99 14.04
N ASP A 39 -13.98 -4.85 14.07
CA ASP A 39 -14.57 -3.61 13.57
C ASP A 39 -14.29 -3.56 12.08
N THR A 40 -14.97 -4.44 11.33
CA THR A 40 -15.09 -4.25 9.89
C THR A 40 -15.89 -2.99 9.67
N PHE A 41 -15.27 -1.97 9.08
CA PHE A 41 -16.03 -0.89 8.45
C PHE A 41 -17.04 -1.54 7.47
N ASP A 42 -18.29 -1.08 7.49
CA ASP A 42 -19.30 -1.63 6.58
C ASP A 42 -18.86 -1.45 5.12
N ALA A 43 -19.25 -2.39 4.25
CA ALA A 43 -18.93 -2.31 2.82
C ALA A 43 -19.53 -1.02 2.20
N GLY A 44 -18.65 -0.10 1.78
CA GLY A 44 -18.99 1.19 1.18
C GLY A 44 -17.90 2.24 1.40
N GLU A 45 -18.01 3.39 0.72
CA GLU A 45 -17.06 4.51 0.89
C GLU A 45 -16.97 4.91 2.37
N THR A 46 -15.80 4.74 2.96
CA THR A 46 -15.56 4.97 4.39
C THR A 46 -14.43 5.98 4.54
N GLU A 47 -14.68 7.06 5.27
CA GLU A 47 -13.66 8.05 5.62
C GLU A 47 -13.37 8.02 7.12
N VAL A 48 -12.10 7.84 7.47
CA VAL A 48 -11.59 7.96 8.84
C VAL A 48 -10.59 9.10 8.84
N GLN A 49 -10.99 10.24 9.42
CA GLN A 49 -10.19 11.45 9.37
C GLN A 49 -9.96 12.04 10.76
N ASN A 50 -8.72 12.49 11.00
CA ASN A 50 -8.36 13.25 12.20
C ASN A 50 -8.59 12.50 13.52
N VAL A 51 -8.24 11.20 13.56
CA VAL A 51 -8.37 10.34 14.74
C VAL A 51 -7.01 9.86 15.22
N HIS A 52 -6.81 9.82 16.54
CA HIS A 52 -5.62 9.25 17.16
C HIS A 52 -5.93 7.88 17.76
N PHE A 53 -5.31 6.85 17.22
CA PHE A 53 -5.39 5.47 17.70
C PHE A 53 -4.17 5.17 18.58
N THR A 54 -4.38 4.83 19.85
CA THR A 54 -3.27 4.60 20.77
C THR A 54 -3.58 3.67 21.95
N GLN A 55 -2.53 3.22 22.64
CA GLN A 55 -2.56 2.44 23.87
C GLN A 55 -3.30 1.11 23.76
N MET A 56 -2.92 0.31 22.76
CA MET A 56 -3.57 -0.98 22.46
C MET A 56 -2.62 -2.13 22.80
N ASN A 57 -2.50 -2.47 24.09
CA ASN A 57 -1.68 -3.59 24.59
C ASN A 57 -0.23 -3.61 24.02
N PRO A 58 0.53 -2.50 24.09
CA PRO A 58 1.78 -2.35 23.35
C PRO A 58 2.88 -3.37 23.71
N GLU A 59 2.80 -3.99 24.89
CA GLU A 59 3.77 -4.99 25.37
C GLU A 59 3.56 -6.41 24.81
N PHE A 60 2.38 -6.68 24.24
CA PHE A 60 1.97 -8.02 23.83
C PHE A 60 1.79 -8.08 22.32
N VAL A 61 2.65 -8.76 21.57
CA VAL A 61 2.42 -8.97 20.13
C VAL A 61 1.12 -9.77 19.95
N TRP A 62 0.27 -9.41 18.97
CA TRP A 62 -1.03 -10.01 18.63
C TRP A 62 -2.26 -9.53 19.41
N SER A 63 -2.09 -8.75 20.46
CA SER A 63 -3.19 -8.27 21.31
C SER A 63 -3.94 -7.04 20.79
N GLY A 64 -3.85 -6.77 19.49
CA GLY A 64 -4.66 -5.78 18.78
C GLY A 64 -3.94 -5.09 17.62
N ASP A 65 -4.70 -4.73 16.59
CA ASP A 65 -4.27 -3.82 15.52
C ASP A 65 -5.00 -2.48 15.66
N ALA A 66 -4.32 -1.37 15.38
CA ALA A 66 -4.95 -0.06 15.41
C ALA A 66 -6.10 0.08 14.40
N ILE A 67 -5.90 -0.45 13.20
CA ILE A 67 -6.88 -0.45 12.11
C ILE A 67 -6.72 -1.77 11.37
N GLY A 68 -7.83 -2.47 11.14
CA GLY A 68 -7.91 -3.69 10.33
C GLY A 68 -9.03 -3.55 9.29
N LEU A 69 -8.75 -3.88 8.02
CA LEU A 69 -9.73 -3.82 6.93
C LEU A 69 -9.92 -5.22 6.33
N GLU A 70 -11.15 -5.66 6.08
CA GLU A 70 -11.40 -6.98 5.48
C GLU A 70 -12.68 -6.92 4.66
N GLY A 71 -12.58 -7.17 3.35
CA GLY A 71 -13.73 -7.10 2.44
C GLY A 71 -14.27 -5.69 2.20
N ASN A 72 -13.45 -4.66 2.42
CA ASN A 72 -13.83 -3.26 2.25
C ASN A 72 -13.46 -2.77 0.85
N ASP A 73 -14.17 -1.74 0.37
CA ASP A 73 -13.86 -1.01 -0.88
C ASP A 73 -14.09 0.49 -0.62
N GLY A 74 -13.24 1.35 -1.18
CA GLY A 74 -13.38 2.81 -1.04
C GLY A 74 -13.05 3.39 0.35
N VAL A 75 -12.06 2.84 1.06
CA VAL A 75 -11.62 3.37 2.37
C VAL A 75 -10.55 4.45 2.22
N TRP A 76 -10.80 5.62 2.81
CA TRP A 76 -9.83 6.71 2.94
C TRP A 76 -9.50 6.99 4.40
N ILE A 77 -8.22 6.89 4.76
CA ILE A 77 -7.72 7.22 6.10
C ILE A 77 -6.82 8.44 5.98
N ASP A 78 -7.20 9.54 6.64
CA ASP A 78 -6.53 10.82 6.45
C ASP A 78 -6.27 11.56 7.77
N HIS A 79 -5.13 12.23 7.88
CA HIS A 79 -4.77 13.00 9.09
C HIS A 79 -4.90 12.20 10.41
N CYS A 80 -4.76 10.89 10.37
CA CYS A 80 -4.79 10.07 11.57
C CYS A 80 -3.41 9.97 12.20
N LYS A 81 -3.34 9.82 13.52
CA LYS A 81 -2.12 9.46 14.23
C LYS A 81 -2.26 8.05 14.79
N ILE A 82 -1.23 7.23 14.64
CA ILE A 82 -1.18 5.87 15.17
C ILE A 82 0.07 5.74 16.01
N ARG A 83 -0.10 5.40 17.30
CA ARG A 83 0.98 5.32 18.28
C ARG A 83 0.74 4.21 19.29
N LEU A 84 1.77 3.44 19.66
CA LEU A 84 1.70 2.39 20.69
C LEU A 84 0.60 1.31 20.47
N PRO A 85 0.46 0.73 19.26
CA PRO A 85 -0.32 -0.48 19.11
C PRO A 85 0.52 -1.73 19.42
N SER A 86 -0.11 -2.80 19.90
CA SER A 86 0.46 -4.15 20.10
C SER A 86 1.19 -4.63 18.84
N ARG A 87 0.44 -4.71 17.75
CA ARG A 87 0.93 -4.85 16.39
C ARG A 87 0.46 -3.61 15.67
N GLY A 88 1.33 -2.99 14.87
CA GLY A 88 0.83 -1.94 14.01
C GLY A 88 -0.09 -2.60 12.99
N LEU A 89 -1.31 -2.08 12.98
CA LEU A 89 -1.94 -1.60 11.76
C LEU A 89 -1.86 -2.61 10.59
N VAL A 90 -2.85 -3.51 10.54
CA VAL A 90 -3.16 -4.29 9.35
C VAL A 90 -3.85 -3.35 8.36
N LEU A 91 -3.03 -2.65 7.58
CA LEU A 91 -3.51 -1.78 6.50
C LEU A 91 -3.82 -2.60 5.26
N THR A 92 -5.03 -3.04 5.17
CA THR A 92 -5.66 -3.43 3.91
C THR A 92 -6.34 -2.16 3.33
N LEU A 93 -5.55 -1.12 3.07
CA LEU A 93 -6.02 0.22 2.68
C LEU A 93 -6.34 0.36 1.20
N PHE A 94 -7.27 1.25 0.86
CA PHE A 94 -7.37 1.79 -0.49
C PHE A 94 -6.61 3.14 -0.63
N THR A 95 -6.62 4.02 0.37
CA THR A 95 -5.73 5.21 0.43
C THR A 95 -5.48 5.64 1.88
N ALA A 96 -4.22 5.78 2.29
CA ALA A 96 -3.87 6.53 3.51
C ALA A 96 -3.08 7.77 3.12
N SER A 97 -3.56 8.92 3.57
CA SER A 97 -2.87 10.18 3.33
C SER A 97 -2.65 11.02 4.57
N ASN A 98 -1.55 11.77 4.59
CA ASN A 98 -1.24 12.69 5.68
C ASN A 98 -1.35 12.04 7.08
N CYS A 99 -1.11 10.74 7.23
CA CYS A 99 -1.16 10.06 8.53
C CYS A 99 0.22 10.07 9.19
N GLU A 100 0.25 10.09 10.52
CA GLU A 100 1.46 9.97 11.33
C GLU A 100 1.53 8.58 11.97
N PHE A 101 2.57 7.84 11.62
CA PHE A 101 2.93 6.55 12.21
C PHE A 101 4.11 6.76 13.14
N ASP A 102 3.80 6.89 14.42
CA ASP A 102 4.73 7.21 15.50
C ASP A 102 5.13 5.93 16.24
N GLY A 103 6.34 5.45 15.95
CA GLY A 103 6.83 4.16 16.42
C GLY A 103 7.59 4.18 17.75
N VAL A 104 7.75 5.33 18.42
CA VAL A 104 8.48 5.39 19.70
C VAL A 104 7.78 4.51 20.75
N THR A 105 8.47 3.46 21.22
CA THR A 105 7.92 2.48 22.16
C THR A 105 8.98 1.91 23.10
N GLU A 106 8.60 1.59 24.33
CA GLU A 106 9.47 0.81 25.25
C GLU A 106 9.41 -0.70 24.95
N PHE A 107 8.40 -1.13 24.19
CA PHE A 107 8.12 -2.53 23.86
C PHE A 107 8.49 -2.83 22.40
N SER A 108 9.76 -2.64 22.07
CA SER A 108 10.24 -2.74 20.68
C SER A 108 10.54 -4.18 20.28
N GLY A 109 9.90 -4.66 19.21
CA GLY A 109 10.20 -5.87 18.44
C GLY A 109 11.70 -6.11 18.17
N SER A 110 12.42 -5.01 18.02
CA SER A 110 13.82 -4.95 17.62
C SER A 110 14.75 -4.53 18.76
N CYS A 111 14.23 -4.38 19.98
CA CYS A 111 14.95 -3.97 21.17
C CYS A 111 15.72 -2.65 21.04
N ASN A 112 15.23 -1.72 20.21
CA ASN A 112 15.92 -0.47 19.90
C ASN A 112 15.08 0.79 20.20
N GLY A 113 13.89 0.62 20.78
CA GLY A 113 12.96 1.72 21.06
C GLY A 113 11.99 2.03 19.92
N ASP A 114 12.10 1.33 18.78
CA ASP A 114 11.31 1.56 17.59
C ASP A 114 10.29 0.43 17.34
N HIS A 115 9.11 0.79 16.84
CA HIS A 115 8.06 -0.17 16.55
C HIS A 115 8.34 -0.95 15.25
N TYR A 116 8.30 -2.28 15.30
CA TYR A 116 8.61 -3.12 14.13
C TYR A 116 7.40 -3.37 13.22
N TRP A 117 6.20 -3.40 13.80
CA TRP A 117 5.03 -3.93 13.12
C TRP A 117 4.26 -2.83 12.39
N THR A 118 4.89 -1.94 11.64
CA THR A 118 4.29 -0.64 11.27
C THR A 118 3.06 -0.71 10.36
N ALA A 119 3.14 -1.37 9.21
CA ALA A 119 2.07 -1.46 8.22
C ALA A 119 2.18 -2.75 7.39
N LEU A 120 1.10 -3.53 7.33
CA LEU A 120 1.03 -4.77 6.57
C LEU A 120 -0.01 -4.68 5.45
N LEU A 121 0.47 -4.67 4.20
CA LEU A 121 -0.35 -4.64 2.98
C LEU A 121 -0.27 -6.04 2.32
N CYS A 122 -1.22 -6.92 2.60
CA CYS A 122 -1.11 -8.33 2.17
C CYS A 122 -2.46 -8.99 1.79
N GLY A 123 -3.46 -8.16 1.42
CA GLY A 123 -4.78 -8.63 1.06
C GLY A 123 -4.92 -8.96 -0.43
N GLU A 124 -6.02 -9.62 -0.79
CA GLU A 124 -6.33 -9.94 -2.18
C GLU A 124 -6.93 -8.71 -2.91
N ASP A 125 -6.58 -8.54 -4.19
CA ASP A 125 -7.10 -7.55 -5.13
C ASP A 125 -7.07 -6.09 -4.64
N GLN A 126 -6.00 -5.68 -3.96
CA GLN A 126 -5.91 -4.35 -3.35
C GLN A 126 -5.32 -3.31 -4.28
N LYS A 127 -5.82 -2.07 -4.20
CA LYS A 127 -5.23 -0.90 -4.84
C LYS A 127 -4.98 0.17 -3.79
N ILE A 128 -3.72 0.40 -3.45
CA ILE A 128 -3.34 1.14 -2.25
C ILE A 128 -2.49 2.35 -2.61
N THR A 129 -2.83 3.52 -2.09
CA THR A 129 -2.03 4.74 -2.24
C THR A 129 -1.61 5.32 -0.88
N PRO A 130 -0.42 4.97 -0.36
CA PRO A 130 0.19 5.71 0.73
C PRO A 130 0.76 7.03 0.20
N ASP A 131 0.16 8.16 0.60
CA ASP A 131 0.51 9.51 0.11
C ASP A 131 0.76 10.51 1.25
N ARG A 132 1.93 11.17 1.29
CA ARG A 132 2.24 12.21 2.31
C ARG A 132 2.18 11.73 3.76
N ASN A 133 2.40 10.45 4.01
CA ASN A 133 2.44 9.92 5.38
C ASN A 133 3.81 10.13 6.03
N TYR A 134 3.79 10.29 7.36
CA TYR A 134 4.99 10.40 8.18
C TYR A 134 5.23 9.08 8.93
N PHE A 135 6.29 8.37 8.57
CA PHE A 135 6.72 7.17 9.28
C PHE A 135 7.99 7.49 10.06
N HIS A 136 7.96 7.39 11.39
CA HIS A 136 9.14 7.72 12.18
C HIS A 136 9.28 6.87 13.44
N ASP A 137 10.55 6.66 13.83
CA ASP A 137 10.91 5.85 15.00
C ASP A 137 10.38 4.41 14.88
N VAL A 138 10.48 3.83 13.69
CA VAL A 138 10.04 2.46 13.36
C VAL A 138 11.22 1.59 12.92
N SER A 139 11.13 0.27 13.08
CA SER A 139 12.23 -0.66 12.76
C SER A 139 11.89 -1.67 11.66
N GLY A 140 10.66 -1.70 11.17
CA GLY A 140 10.28 -2.66 10.15
C GLY A 140 8.90 -2.41 9.57
N ARG A 141 8.62 -3.17 8.49
CA ARG A 141 7.31 -3.22 7.83
C ARG A 141 6.72 -1.83 7.60
N ALA A 142 7.52 -0.89 7.10
CA ALA A 142 7.09 0.47 6.86
C ALA A 142 7.20 0.82 5.36
N PRO A 143 6.32 0.25 4.50
CA PRO A 143 5.39 -0.88 4.73
C PRO A 143 5.98 -2.26 4.39
N LYS A 144 5.34 -3.34 4.86
CA LYS A 144 5.47 -4.68 4.24
C LYS A 144 4.36 -4.85 3.19
N ILE A 145 4.70 -5.32 2.00
CA ILE A 145 3.78 -5.44 0.85
C ILE A 145 3.86 -6.84 0.23
N GLY A 146 2.72 -7.48 0.00
CA GLY A 146 2.61 -8.80 -0.64
C GLY A 146 2.95 -9.98 0.26
N GLY A 147 3.14 -11.15 -0.37
CA GLY A 147 3.48 -12.43 0.26
C GLY A 147 2.27 -13.34 0.53
N SER A 148 1.05 -12.84 0.34
CA SER A 148 -0.18 -13.65 0.44
C SER A 148 -1.32 -13.16 -0.47
N GLY A 149 -1.19 -12.00 -1.10
CA GLY A 149 -2.20 -11.39 -1.94
C GLY A 149 -1.64 -10.87 -3.26
N ASN A 150 -2.40 -9.99 -3.91
CA ASN A 150 -2.07 -9.38 -5.20
C ASN A 150 -2.41 -7.89 -5.17
N GLU A 151 -1.50 -7.09 -4.63
CA GLU A 151 -1.71 -5.67 -4.37
C GLU A 151 -1.01 -4.80 -5.42
N VAL A 152 -1.71 -3.79 -5.90
CA VAL A 152 -1.14 -2.68 -6.67
C VAL A 152 -0.94 -1.50 -5.73
N VAL A 153 0.31 -1.10 -5.50
CA VAL A 153 0.64 -0.03 -4.54
C VAL A 153 1.34 1.13 -5.23
N HIS A 154 0.83 2.34 -4.99
CA HIS A 154 1.47 3.60 -5.38
C HIS A 154 1.94 4.35 -4.12
N ALA A 155 3.18 4.14 -3.71
CA ALA A 155 3.78 4.81 -2.55
C ALA A 155 4.45 6.11 -2.99
N VAL A 156 3.85 7.24 -2.62
CA VAL A 156 4.23 8.55 -3.14
C VAL A 156 4.29 9.64 -2.06
N ASN A 157 5.26 10.56 -2.15
CA ASN A 157 5.37 11.71 -1.23
C ASN A 157 5.48 11.40 0.27
N ASN A 158 5.82 10.18 0.68
CA ASN A 158 5.94 9.84 2.10
C ASN A 158 7.30 10.27 2.65
N TYR A 159 7.35 10.55 3.95
CA TYR A 159 8.59 10.81 4.66
C TYR A 159 8.85 9.72 5.69
N PHE A 160 10.01 9.07 5.57
CA PHE A 160 10.51 8.07 6.50
C PHE A 160 11.69 8.66 7.26
N SER A 161 11.64 8.74 8.58
CA SER A 161 12.74 9.29 9.39
C SER A 161 13.06 8.50 10.64
N ASN A 162 14.32 8.47 11.03
CA ASN A 162 14.80 7.72 12.20
C ASN A 162 14.31 6.26 12.18
N ILE A 163 14.79 5.49 11.20
CA ILE A 163 14.34 4.11 11.00
C ILE A 163 15.45 3.19 11.50
N GLY A 164 15.28 2.62 12.70
CA GLY A 164 16.29 1.75 13.32
C GLY A 164 16.38 0.33 12.75
N GLY A 165 15.73 0.08 11.60
CA GLY A 165 15.81 -1.18 10.87
C GLY A 165 15.57 -0.99 9.37
N HIS A 166 14.40 -1.40 8.86
CA HIS A 166 14.07 -1.28 7.44
C HIS A 166 12.70 -0.65 7.18
N ASN A 167 12.53 -0.08 5.98
CA ASN A 167 11.24 0.43 5.51
C ASN A 167 10.48 -0.62 4.68
N PHE A 168 10.64 -0.57 3.36
CA PHE A 168 9.89 -1.40 2.43
C PHE A 168 10.35 -2.86 2.48
N ASP A 169 9.43 -3.76 2.83
CA ASP A 169 9.59 -5.20 2.72
C ASP A 169 8.60 -5.77 1.70
N ILE A 170 9.03 -5.88 0.44
CA ILE A 170 8.16 -6.21 -0.69
C ILE A 170 8.35 -7.69 -1.09
N ARG A 171 7.25 -8.42 -1.18
CA ARG A 171 7.18 -9.86 -1.42
C ARG A 171 6.35 -10.19 -2.67
N GLU A 172 6.36 -11.46 -3.08
CA GLU A 172 5.58 -11.96 -4.23
C GLU A 172 4.13 -11.50 -4.22
N GLY A 173 3.54 -11.39 -5.41
CA GLY A 173 2.16 -10.90 -5.58
C GLY A 173 2.03 -9.38 -5.67
N ALA A 174 3.02 -8.62 -5.16
CA ALA A 174 2.96 -7.16 -5.18
C ALA A 174 3.39 -6.54 -6.53
N SER A 175 2.66 -5.49 -6.95
CA SER A 175 2.99 -4.58 -8.04
C SER A 175 3.13 -3.16 -7.48
N VAL A 176 4.36 -2.66 -7.33
CA VAL A 176 4.65 -1.46 -6.52
C VAL A 176 5.38 -0.38 -7.31
N LEU A 177 4.81 0.82 -7.34
CA LEU A 177 5.49 2.05 -7.73
C LEU A 177 5.87 2.86 -6.49
N ILE A 178 7.16 3.21 -6.39
CA ILE A 178 7.70 4.02 -5.31
C ILE A 178 8.35 5.26 -5.92
N GLU A 179 7.84 6.45 -5.59
CA GLU A 179 8.30 7.71 -6.18
C GLU A 179 8.12 8.93 -5.27
N GLY A 180 8.99 9.93 -5.40
CA GLY A 180 8.89 11.17 -4.64
C GLY A 180 8.90 11.02 -3.12
N ASN A 181 9.38 9.91 -2.55
CA ASN A 181 9.50 9.72 -1.10
C ASN A 181 10.86 10.22 -0.60
N VAL A 182 10.92 10.65 0.67
CA VAL A 182 12.15 11.03 1.35
C VAL A 182 12.47 10.02 2.44
N PHE A 183 13.74 9.58 2.50
CA PHE A 183 14.24 8.68 3.54
C PHE A 183 15.36 9.37 4.31
N GLY A 184 15.07 9.89 5.51
CA GLY A 184 16.01 10.59 6.38
C GLY A 184 16.53 9.68 7.50
N GLY A 185 17.70 9.05 7.30
CA GLY A 185 18.27 8.16 8.32
C GLY A 185 17.64 6.76 8.34
N ALA A 186 17.35 6.20 7.18
CA ALA A 186 16.86 4.83 7.04
C ALA A 186 18.00 3.87 6.66
N GLY A 187 18.44 3.03 7.59
CA GLY A 187 19.55 2.09 7.34
C GLY A 187 19.29 1.13 6.18
N THR A 188 18.04 0.69 5.99
CA THR A 188 17.61 -0.15 4.86
C THR A 188 16.28 0.38 4.29
N PRO A 189 16.32 1.30 3.31
CA PRO A 189 15.09 1.84 2.71
C PRO A 189 14.24 0.77 2.00
N ILE A 190 14.87 -0.22 1.37
CA ILE A 190 14.20 -1.39 0.81
C ILE A 190 15.02 -2.63 1.17
N THR A 191 14.38 -3.70 1.63
CA THR A 191 15.09 -4.94 1.99
C THR A 191 15.74 -5.60 0.76
N SER A 192 16.83 -6.35 0.99
CA SER A 192 17.50 -7.12 -0.07
C SER A 192 16.58 -8.16 -0.71
N ASP A 193 15.70 -8.75 0.08
CA ASP A 193 14.79 -9.80 -0.36
C ASP A 193 13.81 -9.30 -1.42
N SER A 194 13.45 -8.01 -1.41
CA SER A 194 12.60 -7.41 -2.43
C SER A 194 13.18 -7.46 -3.84
N LYS A 195 14.49 -7.74 -4.00
CA LYS A 195 15.12 -7.94 -5.30
C LYS A 195 14.79 -9.29 -5.93
N SER A 196 14.53 -10.30 -5.10
CA SER A 196 14.37 -11.70 -5.53
C SER A 196 13.05 -12.31 -5.07
N SER A 197 12.13 -11.50 -4.55
CA SER A 197 10.89 -11.99 -3.97
C SER A 197 9.82 -12.34 -5.00
N GLY A 198 10.03 -12.08 -6.29
CA GLY A 198 9.03 -12.28 -7.35
C GLY A 198 8.04 -11.13 -7.51
N ALA A 199 8.16 -10.06 -6.72
CA ALA A 199 7.38 -8.83 -6.88
C ALA A 199 7.75 -8.06 -8.16
N SER A 200 6.77 -7.32 -8.71
CA SER A 200 7.03 -6.31 -9.73
C SER A 200 7.21 -4.96 -9.07
N VAL A 201 8.41 -4.37 -9.15
CA VAL A 201 8.71 -3.10 -8.46
C VAL A 201 9.36 -2.10 -9.41
N PHE A 202 8.84 -0.87 -9.37
CA PHE A 202 9.45 0.31 -9.98
C PHE A 202 9.82 1.31 -8.87
N THR A 203 11.12 1.51 -8.66
CA THR A 203 11.67 2.31 -7.54
C THR A 203 11.94 3.77 -7.90
N THR A 204 11.58 4.19 -9.12
CA THR A 204 11.95 5.49 -9.71
C THR A 204 13.39 5.88 -9.34
N PRO A 205 14.37 5.04 -9.70
CA PRO A 205 15.71 5.07 -9.11
C PRO A 205 16.56 6.26 -9.52
N ASP A 206 16.20 6.93 -10.62
CA ASP A 206 16.88 8.13 -11.10
C ASP A 206 15.95 8.95 -12.03
N SER A 207 16.37 10.18 -12.34
CA SER A 207 15.70 11.06 -13.31
C SER A 207 15.45 10.45 -14.69
N SER A 208 16.31 9.56 -15.20
CA SER A 208 16.11 8.92 -16.51
C SER A 208 14.98 7.90 -16.45
N SER A 209 14.91 7.10 -15.38
CA SER A 209 13.80 6.21 -15.11
C SER A 209 12.50 6.98 -14.89
N ALA A 210 12.53 8.12 -14.18
CA ALA A 210 11.35 8.96 -14.00
C ALA A 210 10.75 9.44 -15.35
N LEU A 211 11.59 9.75 -16.33
CA LEU A 211 11.14 10.11 -17.68
C LEU A 211 10.44 8.95 -18.41
N THR A 212 10.78 7.69 -18.13
CA THR A 212 10.13 6.53 -18.78
C THR A 212 8.65 6.40 -18.41
N CYS A 213 8.24 6.95 -17.27
CA CYS A 213 6.88 6.83 -16.78
C CYS A 213 5.86 7.63 -17.58
N SER A 214 6.28 8.65 -18.35
CA SER A 214 5.35 9.49 -19.15
C SER A 214 4.62 8.70 -20.25
N GLY A 215 5.15 7.53 -20.63
CA GLY A 215 4.47 6.63 -21.57
C GLY A 215 3.34 5.80 -20.95
N TYR A 216 3.26 5.73 -19.63
CA TYR A 216 2.32 4.89 -18.88
C TYR A 216 1.36 5.72 -18.04
N LEU A 217 1.86 6.79 -17.44
CA LEU A 217 1.17 7.58 -16.45
C LEU A 217 1.07 9.04 -16.89
N ARG A 218 -0.05 9.68 -16.58
CA ARG A 218 -0.24 11.12 -16.80
C ARG A 218 0.57 11.90 -15.76
N GLY A 219 1.39 12.87 -16.18
CA GLY A 219 2.16 13.74 -15.29
C GLY A 219 3.64 13.35 -15.12
N ASN A 220 4.43 14.27 -14.56
CA ASN A 220 5.86 14.04 -14.30
C ASN A 220 6.05 13.12 -13.09
N ARG A 221 7.04 12.24 -13.18
CA ARG A 221 7.48 11.39 -12.05
C ARG A 221 8.73 11.95 -11.42
N VAL A 222 8.93 11.67 -10.14
CA VAL A 222 10.05 12.20 -9.38
C VAL A 222 10.78 11.08 -8.64
N GLU A 223 12.10 11.12 -8.70
CA GLU A 223 12.99 10.20 -7.99
C GLU A 223 12.81 10.29 -6.47
N ASN A 224 13.07 9.18 -5.78
CA ASN A 224 13.10 9.15 -4.33
C ASN A 224 14.39 9.78 -3.82
N PHE A 225 14.35 10.38 -2.62
CA PHE A 225 15.50 11.07 -2.02
C PHE A 225 15.97 10.36 -0.74
N PRO A 226 16.90 9.40 -0.84
CA PRO A 226 17.58 8.81 0.31
C PRO A 226 18.64 9.79 0.86
N TRP A 227 18.40 10.34 2.05
CA TRP A 227 19.33 11.22 2.75
C TRP A 227 19.84 10.57 4.03
N SER A 228 21.17 10.44 4.14
CA SER A 228 21.82 9.75 5.26
C SER A 228 21.26 8.34 5.52
N SER A 229 20.85 7.68 4.45
CA SER A 229 20.17 6.38 4.43
C SER A 229 21.02 5.35 3.70
N GLY A 230 20.68 4.07 3.84
CA GLY A 230 21.30 2.98 3.09
C GLY A 230 20.98 3.02 1.59
N ASP A 231 21.55 2.08 0.85
CA ASP A 231 21.47 2.04 -0.61
C ASP A 231 20.02 2.04 -1.11
N TRP A 232 19.72 2.96 -2.02
CA TRP A 232 18.49 2.91 -2.80
C TRP A 232 18.66 1.94 -3.96
N ILE A 233 17.91 0.85 -3.92
CA ILE A 233 18.07 -0.24 -4.88
C ILE A 233 17.40 0.11 -6.21
N ARG A 234 18.05 -0.26 -7.32
CA ARG A 234 17.49 -0.10 -8.66
C ARG A 234 16.57 -1.27 -9.02
N LEU A 235 15.27 -1.01 -9.07
CA LEU A 235 14.26 -1.90 -9.66
C LEU A 235 13.40 -1.11 -10.65
N THR A 236 13.22 -1.64 -11.86
CA THR A 236 12.63 -0.91 -13.00
C THR A 236 11.58 -1.74 -13.75
N SER A 237 10.86 -2.64 -13.07
CA SER A 237 9.74 -3.35 -13.69
C SER A 237 8.66 -2.35 -14.09
N THR A 238 8.25 -2.30 -15.36
CA THR A 238 7.23 -1.35 -15.82
C THR A 238 5.80 -1.79 -15.52
N THR A 239 5.59 -3.02 -15.03
CA THR A 239 4.27 -3.56 -14.68
C THR A 239 3.47 -2.64 -13.76
N PRO A 240 4.03 -2.11 -12.65
CA PRO A 240 3.28 -1.21 -11.77
C PRO A 240 2.87 0.10 -12.45
N LEU A 241 3.67 0.60 -13.40
CA LEU A 241 3.33 1.80 -14.16
C LEU A 241 2.07 1.57 -15.02
N TYR A 242 1.96 0.39 -15.62
CA TYR A 242 0.79 -0.01 -16.38
C TYR A 242 -0.42 -0.24 -15.48
N ASP A 243 -0.27 -1.02 -14.40
CA ASP A 243 -1.36 -1.35 -13.48
C ASP A 243 -1.98 -0.10 -12.85
N ILE A 244 -1.15 0.87 -12.47
CA ILE A 244 -1.60 2.16 -11.91
C ILE A 244 -2.19 3.04 -13.01
N GLY A 245 -1.58 3.10 -14.19
CA GLY A 245 -2.02 3.92 -15.33
C GLY A 245 -3.37 3.49 -15.92
N MET A 246 -3.71 2.21 -15.80
CA MET A 246 -5.02 1.68 -16.17
C MET A 246 -6.12 1.97 -15.14
N SER A 247 -5.77 2.45 -13.93
CA SER A 247 -6.79 2.75 -12.93
C SER A 247 -7.67 3.92 -13.39
N THR A 248 -8.98 3.79 -13.18
CA THR A 248 -9.97 4.82 -13.51
C THR A 248 -10.05 5.95 -12.47
N GLY A 249 -9.30 5.82 -11.36
CA GLY A 249 -9.26 6.77 -10.26
C GLY A 249 -8.23 7.90 -10.44
N ASN A 250 -8.22 8.84 -9.50
CA ASN A 250 -7.23 9.91 -9.46
C ASN A 250 -5.86 9.33 -9.09
N ILE A 251 -4.92 9.36 -10.03
CA ILE A 251 -3.52 9.03 -9.76
C ILE A 251 -2.89 10.24 -9.06
N VAL A 252 -2.44 10.04 -7.82
CA VAL A 252 -1.72 11.07 -7.06
C VAL A 252 -0.46 11.48 -7.83
N ASN A 253 -0.20 12.78 -7.94
CA ASN A 253 1.04 13.26 -8.53
C ASN A 253 2.11 13.46 -7.45
N PRO A 254 3.38 13.15 -7.76
CA PRO A 254 4.47 13.47 -6.86
C PRO A 254 4.59 14.99 -6.69
N MET A 255 4.89 15.43 -5.48
CA MET A 255 5.35 16.80 -5.23
C MET A 255 6.85 16.92 -5.50
N ASP A 256 7.35 18.15 -5.44
CA ASP A 256 8.80 18.40 -5.41
C ASP A 256 9.41 17.68 -4.20
N VAL A 257 10.27 16.68 -4.46
CA VAL A 257 10.83 15.80 -3.42
C VAL A 257 11.58 16.57 -2.33
N SER A 258 12.14 17.74 -2.66
CA SER A 258 12.81 18.61 -1.70
C SER A 258 11.87 19.21 -0.65
N LYS A 259 10.57 19.23 -0.91
CA LYS A 259 9.53 19.80 -0.02
C LYS A 259 8.79 18.76 0.79
N VAL A 260 8.98 17.47 0.48
CA VAL A 260 8.21 16.37 1.08
C VAL A 260 8.41 16.31 2.59
N ALA A 261 9.66 16.29 3.07
CA ALA A 261 9.93 16.18 4.51
C ALA A 261 9.31 17.34 5.31
N ASP A 262 9.54 18.59 4.87
CA ASP A 262 8.99 19.79 5.52
C ASP A 262 7.46 19.82 5.49
N TYR A 263 6.86 19.43 4.36
CA TYR A 263 5.41 19.33 4.23
C TYR A 263 4.85 18.30 5.20
N VAL A 264 5.39 17.07 5.16
CA VAL A 264 4.87 15.92 5.90
C VAL A 264 4.97 16.14 7.40
N VAL A 265 6.13 16.59 7.93
CA VAL A 265 6.28 16.91 9.36
C VAL A 265 5.22 17.93 9.83
N LYS A 266 4.95 18.94 8.99
CA LYS A 266 4.00 20.01 9.31
C LYS A 266 2.53 19.59 9.18
N LYS A 267 2.22 18.61 8.33
CA LYS A 267 0.84 18.33 7.88
C LYS A 267 0.32 16.95 8.25
N ALA A 268 1.17 15.95 8.44
CA ALA A 268 0.71 14.61 8.75
C ALA A 268 0.28 14.46 10.23
N GLY A 269 -0.76 13.69 10.49
CA GLY A 269 -1.31 13.45 11.83
C GLY A 269 -2.49 14.34 12.17
N ILE A 270 -2.99 14.18 13.41
CA ILE A 270 -4.16 14.89 13.90
C ILE A 270 -3.95 16.40 14.03
N ASP A 271 -5.05 17.14 14.10
CA ASP A 271 -5.17 18.58 14.30
C ASP A 271 -4.49 19.43 13.21
N LYS A 272 -4.27 18.84 12.03
CA LYS A 272 -3.58 19.46 10.89
C LYS A 272 -4.43 19.59 9.62
N LEU A 273 -5.72 19.23 9.72
CA LEU A 273 -6.72 19.59 8.72
C LEU A 273 -6.71 21.11 8.53
N GLY A 274 -6.51 21.59 7.31
CA GLY A 274 -6.56 23.03 7.02
C GLY A 274 -7.89 23.64 7.50
N SER A 275 -7.91 24.95 7.76
CA SER A 275 -9.06 25.71 8.26
C SER A 275 -10.31 25.71 7.36
N GLY A 276 -10.40 24.82 6.37
CA GLY A 276 -11.52 24.63 5.45
C GLY A 276 -12.17 23.24 5.50
N ALA A 277 -11.73 22.32 6.37
CA ALA A 277 -12.42 21.05 6.60
C ALA A 277 -13.56 21.24 7.61
N SER A 278 -14.52 22.11 7.30
CA SER A 278 -15.80 22.12 7.99
C SER A 278 -16.72 21.19 7.21
N ALA A 279 -17.29 20.22 7.91
CA ALA A 279 -18.24 19.23 7.41
C ALA A 279 -19.28 19.88 6.49
N ASP A 280 -19.27 19.52 5.20
CA ASP A 280 -20.43 19.69 4.34
C ASP A 280 -20.82 18.28 3.87
N SER A 281 -21.81 17.71 4.55
CA SER A 281 -22.41 16.44 4.20
C SER A 281 -23.14 16.57 2.87
N ALA A 282 -22.48 16.17 1.78
CA ALA A 282 -23.18 15.83 0.54
C ALA A 282 -23.81 14.44 0.71
N ALA A 283 -25.13 14.41 0.84
CA ALA A 283 -25.90 13.18 0.97
C ALA A 283 -25.68 12.24 -0.23
N ALA A 284 -25.19 11.02 0.02
CA ALA A 284 -25.16 9.94 -0.96
C ALA A 284 -26.58 9.35 -1.13
N PRO A 285 -26.99 8.97 -2.35
CA PRO A 285 -28.31 8.40 -2.61
C PRO A 285 -28.40 6.96 -2.09
N ALA A 286 -29.42 6.69 -1.27
CA ALA A 286 -29.69 5.36 -0.73
C ALA A 286 -30.00 4.34 -1.83
N THR A 287 -29.22 3.26 -1.90
CA THR A 287 -29.57 2.04 -2.62
C THR A 287 -29.59 0.87 -1.64
N THR A 288 -30.78 0.29 -1.46
CA THR A 288 -31.02 -0.86 -0.59
C THR A 288 -30.52 -2.14 -1.26
N HIS A 289 -29.53 -2.80 -0.65
CA HIS A 289 -29.08 -4.14 -1.04
C HIS A 289 -29.34 -5.15 0.08
N THR A 290 -30.13 -6.18 -0.23
CA THR A 290 -30.40 -7.33 0.64
C THR A 290 -29.18 -8.23 0.77
N VAL A 291 -28.75 -8.48 2.01
CA VAL A 291 -27.63 -9.36 2.36
C VAL A 291 -28.08 -10.83 2.38
N THR A 292 -27.45 -11.66 1.56
CA THR A 292 -27.45 -13.13 1.74
C THR A 292 -26.08 -13.59 2.22
N LYS A 293 -26.08 -14.34 3.31
CA LYS A 293 -24.91 -14.94 3.98
C LYS A 293 -24.12 -15.86 3.02
N ALA A 294 -22.87 -15.52 2.72
CA ALA A 294 -21.98 -16.34 1.92
C ALA A 294 -21.30 -17.45 2.74
N VAL A 295 -21.09 -18.61 2.11
CA VAL A 295 -20.44 -19.82 2.64
C VAL A 295 -18.97 -19.82 2.23
N ALA A 296 -18.09 -20.32 3.11
CA ALA A 296 -16.63 -20.38 2.93
C ALA A 296 -16.18 -21.21 1.70
N PRO A 297 -15.17 -20.77 0.93
CA PRO A 297 -14.60 -21.57 -0.15
C PRO A 297 -13.39 -22.41 0.30
N THR A 298 -13.26 -23.58 -0.33
CA THR A 298 -12.16 -24.54 -0.16
C THR A 298 -11.10 -24.33 -1.24
N THR A 299 -9.83 -24.22 -0.85
CA THR A 299 -8.67 -24.01 -1.75
C THR A 299 -8.31 -25.25 -2.56
N THR A 300 -8.00 -25.07 -3.85
CA THR A 300 -7.30 -26.08 -4.66
C THR A 300 -6.18 -25.40 -5.45
N GLU A 301 -4.95 -25.84 -5.22
CA GLU A 301 -3.69 -25.34 -5.81
C GLU A 301 -3.49 -25.90 -7.23
N LYS A 302 -2.99 -25.09 -8.18
CA LYS A 302 -2.60 -25.57 -9.52
C LYS A 302 -1.27 -24.98 -9.99
N ALA A 303 -0.45 -25.87 -10.55
CA ALA A 303 0.96 -25.71 -10.92
C ALA A 303 1.26 -24.77 -12.11
N ALA A 304 2.47 -24.18 -12.05
CA ALA A 304 3.05 -23.25 -13.01
C ALA A 304 3.47 -23.90 -14.35
N THR A 305 3.34 -23.15 -15.44
CA THR A 305 3.92 -23.47 -16.76
C THR A 305 4.71 -22.27 -17.28
N ALA A 306 5.93 -22.54 -17.77
CA ALA A 306 6.88 -21.57 -18.28
C ALA A 306 6.59 -21.20 -19.74
N THR A 307 6.63 -19.92 -20.09
CA THR A 307 6.57 -19.49 -21.50
C THR A 307 7.57 -18.37 -21.82
N LYS A 308 8.07 -18.48 -23.06
CA LYS A 308 9.23 -17.89 -23.71
C LYS A 308 8.99 -16.42 -24.13
N ALA A 309 10.06 -15.62 -24.14
CA ALA A 309 10.06 -14.21 -24.51
C ALA A 309 9.66 -13.96 -25.99
N PRO A 310 8.87 -12.91 -26.30
CA PRO A 310 8.73 -12.40 -27.66
C PRO A 310 9.51 -11.09 -27.90
N ALA A 311 9.76 -10.85 -29.19
CA ALA A 311 10.72 -9.93 -29.77
C ALA A 311 10.11 -8.59 -30.23
N SER A 312 10.98 -7.59 -30.34
CA SER A 312 10.93 -6.28 -31.06
C SER A 312 9.57 -5.67 -31.43
N LEU A 313 9.32 -4.48 -30.89
CA LEU A 313 8.19 -3.59 -31.14
C LEU A 313 8.25 -2.94 -32.54
N ASP A 314 7.21 -3.18 -33.34
CA ASP A 314 6.87 -2.40 -34.53
C ASP A 314 5.92 -1.26 -34.13
N VAL A 315 6.32 -0.01 -34.36
CA VAL A 315 5.57 1.18 -33.93
C VAL A 315 4.32 1.35 -34.81
N GLY A 316 3.15 1.18 -34.21
CA GLY A 316 1.85 1.31 -34.89
C GLY A 316 0.99 0.02 -34.92
N ALA A 317 1.52 -1.08 -34.39
CA ALA A 317 0.81 -2.36 -34.30
C ALA A 317 0.27 -2.62 -32.88
N ALA A 318 -0.93 -3.19 -32.79
CA ALA A 318 -1.57 -3.59 -31.54
C ALA A 318 -0.90 -4.84 -30.97
N ALA A 319 -0.60 -4.84 -29.67
CA ALA A 319 0.03 -5.96 -28.98
C ALA A 319 -0.84 -7.23 -29.01
N MET A 320 -0.25 -8.39 -28.68
CA MET A 320 -1.02 -9.62 -28.48
C MET A 320 -2.15 -9.37 -27.48
N TRP A 321 -3.35 -9.85 -27.80
CA TRP A 321 -4.60 -9.67 -27.04
C TRP A 321 -5.18 -8.24 -27.01
N ALA A 322 -4.54 -7.27 -27.68
CA ALA A 322 -5.08 -5.91 -27.79
C ALA A 322 -6.15 -5.79 -28.89
N GLN A 323 -6.97 -4.74 -28.80
CA GLN A 323 -7.95 -4.43 -29.83
C GLN A 323 -7.25 -3.98 -31.13
N CYS A 324 -7.64 -4.59 -32.23
CA CYS A 324 -7.10 -4.32 -33.56
C CYS A 324 -8.19 -3.97 -34.59
N GLY A 325 -9.45 -3.89 -34.16
CA GLY A 325 -10.59 -3.61 -35.04
C GLY A 325 -11.93 -3.59 -34.30
N GLY A 326 -12.99 -3.37 -35.05
CA GLY A 326 -14.36 -3.22 -34.55
C GLY A 326 -15.03 -1.97 -35.10
N ALA A 327 -16.36 -1.93 -35.13
CA ALA A 327 -17.09 -0.74 -35.54
C ALA A 327 -16.70 0.47 -34.65
N ASN A 328 -16.43 1.61 -35.30
CA ASN A 328 -15.87 2.85 -34.72
C ASN A 328 -14.44 2.76 -34.15
N TRP A 329 -13.71 1.65 -34.34
CA TRP A 329 -12.29 1.56 -33.97
C TRP A 329 -11.40 2.22 -35.02
N SER A 330 -10.54 3.14 -34.61
CA SER A 330 -9.76 3.99 -35.53
C SER A 330 -8.32 3.50 -35.74
N SER A 331 -7.66 3.01 -34.68
CA SER A 331 -6.30 2.49 -34.71
C SER A 331 -5.91 1.97 -33.32
N PRO A 332 -4.91 1.09 -33.18
CA PRO A 332 -4.20 0.35 -34.24
C PRO A 332 -5.08 -0.67 -34.98
N THR A 333 -4.89 -0.84 -36.29
CA THR A 333 -5.66 -1.80 -37.14
C THR A 333 -4.86 -3.03 -37.57
N THR A 334 -3.59 -3.10 -37.18
CA THR A 334 -2.66 -4.21 -37.44
C THR A 334 -2.13 -4.75 -36.11
N CYS A 335 -1.79 -6.04 -36.04
CA CYS A 335 -1.23 -6.67 -34.85
C CYS A 335 0.30 -6.76 -34.91
N ILE A 336 0.96 -6.87 -33.76
CA ILE A 336 2.40 -7.17 -33.69
C ILE A 336 2.74 -8.47 -34.44
N SER A 337 3.99 -8.61 -34.86
CA SER A 337 4.48 -9.82 -35.54
C SER A 337 4.16 -11.08 -34.72
N GLY A 338 3.55 -12.08 -35.36
CA GLY A 338 3.11 -13.33 -34.73
C GLY A 338 1.66 -13.34 -34.24
N ALA A 339 0.91 -12.25 -34.44
CA ALA A 339 -0.50 -12.17 -34.10
C ALA A 339 -1.37 -11.80 -35.32
N GLN A 340 -2.62 -12.26 -35.33
CA GLN A 340 -3.63 -11.96 -36.33
C GLN A 340 -4.85 -11.27 -35.71
N CYS A 341 -5.44 -10.32 -36.43
CA CYS A 341 -6.60 -9.59 -35.94
C CYS A 341 -7.89 -10.38 -36.19
N VAL A 342 -8.51 -10.92 -35.14
CA VAL A 342 -9.70 -11.77 -35.22
C VAL A 342 -10.93 -11.06 -34.68
N LYS A 343 -12.01 -11.05 -35.45
CA LYS A 343 -13.30 -10.48 -35.04
C LYS A 343 -13.94 -11.33 -33.95
N GLN A 344 -14.15 -10.75 -32.77
CA GLN A 344 -14.90 -11.38 -31.68
C GLN A 344 -16.38 -11.01 -31.77
N ASN A 345 -16.66 -9.75 -32.08
CA ASN A 345 -18.02 -9.26 -32.35
C ASN A 345 -17.96 -8.03 -33.28
N GLU A 346 -19.13 -7.44 -33.58
CA GLU A 346 -19.23 -6.29 -34.50
C GLU A 346 -18.40 -5.07 -34.06
N TRP A 347 -18.24 -4.87 -32.75
CA TRP A 347 -17.59 -3.70 -32.16
C TRP A 347 -16.16 -3.98 -31.69
N TYR A 348 -15.70 -5.23 -31.79
CA TYR A 348 -14.42 -5.65 -31.21
C TYR A 348 -13.74 -6.76 -32.02
N CYS A 349 -12.54 -6.47 -32.51
CA CYS A 349 -11.58 -7.44 -33.02
C CYS A 349 -10.32 -7.41 -32.16
N GLN A 350 -9.72 -8.56 -31.91
CA GLN A 350 -8.59 -8.73 -31.00
C GLN A 350 -7.41 -9.39 -31.71
N CYS A 351 -6.19 -8.96 -31.40
CA CYS A 351 -4.99 -9.68 -31.78
C CYS A 351 -4.91 -10.98 -31.01
N VAL A 352 -4.91 -12.10 -31.72
CA VAL A 352 -4.70 -13.43 -31.14
C VAL A 352 -3.55 -14.10 -31.87
N GLU A 353 -2.99 -15.17 -31.30
CA GLU A 353 -1.90 -15.91 -31.94
C GLU A 353 -2.30 -16.35 -33.36
N ALA A 354 -1.37 -16.15 -34.30
CA ALA A 354 -1.57 -16.45 -35.73
C ALA A 354 -1.68 -17.96 -36.01
#